data_AF-A0A1H3TG49-F1
#
_entry.id   AF-A0A1H3TG49-F1
#
_cell.length_a   1.000
_cell.length_b   1.000
_cell.length_c   1.000
_cell.angle_alpha   90.00
_cell.angle_beta   90.00
_cell.angle_gamma   90.00
#
_symmetry.space_group_name_H-M   'P 1'
#
loop_
_entity.id
_entity.type
_entity.pdbx_description
1 polymer ?
#
loop_
_entity_poly.entity_id
_entity_poly.type
_entity_poly.pdbx_seq_one_letter_code
_entity_poly.pdbx_strand_id
1 'polypeptide(L)' 'MEEVTEMLSEVNWSLIVPILIIQFVLMVIAFVDCFRHNRTNGPQWVWILVIVFFQVIGPILYFIFGRRND' A
#
# COMPACT_ATOMS: atom_id res chain seq x y z
N MET A 1 -2.83 -31.02 -1.83
CA MET A 1 -2.88 -29.94 -2.86
C MET A 1 -4.32 -29.61 -3.20
N GLU A 2 -5.16 -30.63 -3.43
CA GLU A 2 -6.60 -30.49 -3.67
C GLU A 2 -7.37 -29.79 -2.53
N GLU A 3 -7.06 -30.09 -1.26
CA GLU A 3 -7.65 -29.40 -0.10
C GLU A 3 -7.44 -27.87 -0.12
N VAL A 4 -6.26 -27.40 -0.54
CA VAL A 4 -5.97 -25.95 -0.60
C VAL A 4 -6.78 -25.29 -1.71
N THR A 5 -6.99 -25.97 -2.84
CA THR A 5 -7.78 -25.42 -3.95
C THR A 5 -9.26 -25.33 -3.61
N GLU A 6 -9.79 -26.28 -2.84
CA GLU A 6 -11.16 -26.20 -2.33
C GLU A 6 -11.34 -24.99 -1.41
N MET A 7 -10.42 -24.81 -0.45
CA MET A 7 -10.44 -23.67 0.49
C MET A 7 -10.41 -22.31 -0.23
N LEU A 8 -9.66 -22.20 -1.34
CA LEU A 8 -9.59 -20.96 -2.12
C LEU A 8 -10.82 -20.72 -3.00
N SER A 9 -11.53 -21.78 -3.40
CA SER A 9 -12.75 -21.70 -4.20
C SER A 9 -13.97 -21.22 -3.40
N GLU A 10 -13.98 -21.48 -2.09
CA GLU A 10 -15.02 -21.00 -1.17
C GLU A 10 -14.93 -19.49 -0.91
N VAL A 11 -13.79 -18.89 -1.22
CA VAL A 11 -13.55 -17.45 -1.01
C VAL A 11 -14.34 -16.62 -2.03
N ASN A 12 -15.05 -15.61 -1.55
CA ASN A 12 -15.77 -14.67 -2.40
C ASN A 12 -14.82 -13.64 -3.05
N TRP A 13 -14.21 -14.05 -4.17
CA TRP A 13 -13.26 -13.23 -4.93
C TRP A 13 -13.84 -11.89 -5.42
N SER A 14 -15.16 -11.82 -5.66
CA SER A 14 -15.83 -10.58 -6.10
C SER A 14 -15.74 -9.45 -5.07
N LEU A 15 -15.61 -9.77 -3.78
CA LEU A 15 -15.45 -8.78 -2.71
C LEU A 15 -13.97 -8.47 -2.42
N ILE A 16 -13.09 -9.46 -2.54
CA ILE A 16 -11.66 -9.30 -2.23
C ILE A 16 -10.92 -8.52 -3.32
N VAL A 17 -11.19 -8.82 -4.59
CA VAL A 17 -10.50 -8.18 -5.72
C VAL A 17 -10.59 -6.65 -5.68
N PRO A 18 -11.76 -6.02 -5.49
CA PRO A 18 -11.85 -4.56 -5.36
C PRO A 18 -11.01 -3.99 -4.22
N ILE A 19 -10.98 -4.65 -3.05
CA ILE A 19 -10.20 -4.21 -1.89
C ILE A 19 -8.70 -4.27 -2.22
N LEU A 20 -8.24 -5.37 -2.84
CA LEU A 20 -6.85 -5.49 -3.28
C LEU A 20 -6.46 -4.45 -4.32
N ILE A 21 -7.36 -4.12 -5.25
CA ILE A 21 -7.13 -3.07 -6.26
C ILE A 21 -6.98 -1.71 -5.58
N ILE A 22 -7.90 -1.33 -4.68
CA ILE A 22 -7.82 -0.06 -3.95
C ILE A 22 -6.51 0.02 -3.16
N GLN A 23 -6.15 -1.07 -2.48
CA GLN A 23 -4.92 -1.14 -1.70
C GLN A 23 -3.68 -1.01 -2.59
N PHE A 24 -3.65 -1.70 -3.73
CA PHE A 24 -2.54 -1.63 -4.67
C PHE A 24 -2.40 -0.24 -5.29
N VAL A 25 -3.52 0.37 -5.71
CA VAL A 25 -3.54 1.74 -6.24
C VAL A 25 -3.03 2.72 -5.19
N LEU A 26 -3.51 2.64 -3.95
CA LEU A 26 -3.06 3.50 -2.85
C LEU A 26 -1.55 3.37 -2.62
N MET A 27 -1.04 2.14 -2.59
CA MET A 27 0.39 1.86 -2.43
C MET A 27 1.22 2.45 -3.57
N VAL A 28 0.82 2.24 -4.82
CA VAL A 28 1.53 2.77 -6.00
C VAL A 28 1.51 4.29 -6.01
N ILE A 29 0.38 4.93 -5.71
CA ILE A 29 0.31 6.40 -5.63
C ILE A 29 1.24 6.91 -4.53
N ALA A 30 1.20 6.34 -3.32
CA ALA A 30 2.07 6.76 -2.22
C ALA A 30 3.56 6.57 -2.56
N PHE A 31 3.90 5.45 -3.19
CA PHE A 31 5.26 5.15 -3.61
C PHE A 31 5.75 6.17 -4.65
N VAL A 32 4.99 6.37 -5.74
CA VAL A 32 5.33 7.33 -6.79
C VAL A 32 5.42 8.76 -6.24
N ASP A 33 4.48 9.15 -5.37
CA ASP A 33 4.49 10.46 -4.72
C ASP A 33 5.74 10.64 -3.84
N CYS A 34 6.11 9.61 -3.07
CA CYS A 34 7.32 9.59 -2.25
C CYS A 34 8.60 9.67 -3.09
N PHE A 35 8.64 9.04 -4.27
CA PHE A 35 9.77 9.17 -5.19
C PHE A 35 9.89 10.53 -5.86
N ARG A 36 8.75 11.18 -6.14
CA ARG A 36 8.72 12.49 -6.81
C ARG A 36 9.05 13.65 -5.88
N HIS A 37 8.77 13.52 -4.58
CA HIS A 37 9.07 14.57 -3.61
C HIS A 37 10.46 14.41 -3.02
N ASN A 38 11.36 15.36 -3.32
CA ASN A 38 12.70 15.43 -2.71
C ASN A 38 12.68 15.89 -1.23
N ARG A 39 11.51 16.27 -0.71
CA ARG A 39 11.34 16.81 0.65
C ARG A 39 10.17 16.10 1.30
N THR A 40 10.43 14.96 1.95
CA THR A 40 9.49 14.31 2.87
C THR A 40 9.76 14.75 4.31
N ASN A 41 8.80 14.59 5.21
CA ASN A 41 9.04 14.77 6.65
C ASN A 41 9.90 13.61 7.17
N GLY A 42 11.22 13.83 7.21
CA GLY A 42 12.23 12.81 7.51
C GLY A 42 12.85 12.19 6.23
N PRO A 43 13.74 11.19 6.37
CA PRO A 43 14.43 10.60 5.22
C PRO A 43 13.46 9.85 4.30
N GLN A 44 13.53 10.13 3.00
CA GLN A 44 12.64 9.54 1.98
C GLN A 44 12.68 8.01 1.95
N TRP A 45 13.85 7.41 2.16
CA TRP A 45 14.01 5.95 2.17
C TRP A 45 13.24 5.27 3.32
N VAL A 46 13.05 5.96 4.45
CA VAL A 46 12.24 5.43 5.57
C VAL A 46 10.79 5.31 5.14
N TRP A 47 10.26 6.31 4.45
CA TRP A 47 8.88 6.30 3.97
C TRP A 47 8.63 5.20 2.94
N ILE A 48 9.60 4.92 2.06
CA ILE A 48 9.51 3.79 1.13
C ILE A 48 9.38 2.46 1.89
N LEU A 49 10.20 2.24 2.93
CA LEU A 49 10.08 1.05 3.77
C LEU A 49 8.71 0.99 4.47
N VAL A 50 8.25 2.11 5.02
CA VAL A 50 6.95 2.17 5.70
C VAL A 50 5.81 1.80 4.74
N ILE A 51 5.81 2.33 3.51
CA ILE A 51 4.80 2.04 2.49
C ILE A 51 4.77 0.55 2.13
N VAL A 52 5.94 -0.08 1.96
CA VAL A 52 6.04 -1.48 1.51
C VAL A 52 5.75 -2.48 2.63
N PHE A 53 6.26 -2.25 3.84
CA PHE A 53 6.16 -3.22 4.95
C PHE A 53 4.85 -3.13 5.73
N PHE A 54 4.17 -1.98 5.74
CA PHE A 54 2.96 -1.77 6.54
C PHE A 54 1.66 -1.79 5.72
N GLN A 55 1.70 -2.29 4.48
CA GLN A 55 0.53 -2.54 3.62
C GLN A 55 -0.40 -1.33 3.50
N VAL A 56 -1.62 -1.37 4.06
CA VAL A 56 -2.60 -0.27 3.97
C VAL A 56 -2.17 0.89 4.86
N ILE A 57 -1.57 0.58 6.02
CA ILE A 57 -1.21 1.56 7.04
C ILE A 57 -0.05 2.43 6.54
N GLY A 58 0.92 1.85 5.83
CA GLY A 58 2.11 2.55 5.34
C GLY A 58 1.81 3.77 4.44
N PRO A 59 1.08 3.58 3.32
CA PRO A 59 0.59 4.66 2.45
C PRO A 59 -0.23 5.72 3.20
N ILE A 60 -1.10 5.31 4.13
CA ILE A 60 -1.91 6.23 4.92
C ILE A 60 -1.01 7.12 5.80
N LEU A 61 -0.05 6.52 6.52
CA LEU A 61 0.92 7.26 7.33
C LEU A 61 1.77 8.20 6.47
N TYR A 62 2.19 7.76 5.29
CA TYR A 62 2.91 8.62 4.34
C TYR A 62 2.08 9.84 3.95
N PHE A 63 0.81 9.69 3.56
CA PHE A 63 0.01 10.85 3.16
C PHE A 63 -0.31 11.81 4.30
N ILE A 64 -0.48 11.31 5.53
CA ILE A 64 -0.82 12.14 6.70
C ILE A 64 0.43 12.84 7.26
N PHE A 65 1.53 12.10 7.43
CA PHE A 65 2.72 12.58 8.14
C PHE A 65 3.94 12.74 7.24
N GLY A 66 4.13 11.86 6.26
CA GLY A 66 5.34 11.83 5.43
C GLY A 66 5.37 12.86 4.32
N ARG A 67 4.22 13.12 3.69
CA ARG A 67 4.07 14.09 2.62
C ARG A 67 4.12 15.51 3.20
N ARG A 68 5.03 16.31 2.67
CA ARG A 68 5.23 17.69 3.06
C ARG A 68 4.57 18.59 2.02
N ASN A 69 3.60 19.40 2.45
CA ASN A 69 2.83 20.31 1.62
C ASN A 69 3.38 21.73 1.79
N ASP A 70 4.64 21.94 1.39
CA ASP A 70 5.27 23.26 1.40
C ASP A 70 5.05 23.97 0.05
#